data_AF-A0A954HYR1-F1
#
_entry.id   AF-A0A954HYR1-F1
#
_cell.length_a   1.000
_cell.length_b   1.000
_cell.length_c   1.000
_cell.angle_alpha   90.00
_cell.angle_beta   90.00
_cell.angle_gamma   90.00
#
_symmetry.space_group_name_H-M   'P 1'
#
loop_
_entity.id
_entity.type
_entity.pdbx_description
1 polymer ?
#
loop_
_entity_poly.entity_id
_entity_poly.type
_entity_poly.pdbx_seq_one_letter_code
_entity_poly.pdbx_strand_id
1 'polypeptide(L)'
;MPRVRVISRTCLLLLAIGRVLGAAPLRADDSPELERPDLPTLIANAEGISPDGRPNNYGIGEPARYYVWHDNQGWHVRSTAPKGRLIGFRGAVRLHNAKFLAVRQIGFDKRSDFGGVNEARTEARFKFLTANKFDGFDF
;
A
#
# COMPACT_ATOMS: atom_id res chain seq x y z
N MET A 1 29.85 17.67 -1.78
CA MET A 1 29.98 16.90 -3.04
C MET A 1 28.58 16.53 -3.56
N PRO A 2 28.09 17.14 -4.65
CA PRO A 2 26.85 16.67 -5.26
C PRO A 2 27.03 16.30 -6.75
N ARG A 3 26.40 15.21 -7.16
CA ARG A 3 25.55 15.05 -8.36
C ARG A 3 25.49 13.57 -8.77
N VAL A 4 24.39 12.91 -8.43
CA VAL A 4 23.97 11.67 -9.09
C VAL A 4 23.15 12.06 -10.31
N ARG A 5 23.59 11.63 -11.49
CA ARG A 5 22.82 11.70 -12.74
C ARG A 5 22.19 10.33 -12.98
N VAL A 6 20.87 10.28 -13.11
CA VAL A 6 20.17 9.11 -13.66
C VAL A 6 19.76 9.47 -15.09
N ILE A 7 20.41 8.83 -16.06
CA ILE A 7 20.07 8.91 -17.48
C ILE A 7 19.22 7.67 -17.78
N SER A 8 17.89 7.83 -17.83
CA SER A 8 17.00 6.78 -18.30
C SER A 8 16.91 6.86 -19.82
N ARG A 9 17.30 5.76 -20.48
CA ARG A 9 17.38 5.69 -21.94
C ARG A 9 15.98 5.62 -22.55
N THR A 10 15.71 6.63 -23.36
CA THR A 10 14.74 6.70 -24.45
C THR A 10 14.66 5.38 -25.23
N CYS A 11 13.49 4.75 -25.25
CA CYS A 11 13.14 3.78 -26.28
C CYS A 11 12.23 4.51 -27.29
N LEU A 12 12.83 4.92 -28.39
CA LEU A 12 12.14 5.50 -29.53
C LEU A 12 11.71 4.34 -30.43
N LEU A 13 10.41 4.07 -30.51
CA LEU A 13 9.84 3.30 -31.60
C LEU A 13 8.79 4.16 -32.28
N LEU A 14 9.07 4.57 -33.51
CA LEU A 14 8.18 5.32 -34.38
C LEU A 14 8.24 4.66 -35.75
N LEU A 15 7.08 4.18 -36.22
CA LEU A 15 6.53 4.37 -37.57
C LEU A 15 5.11 3.75 -37.56
N ALA A 16 4.05 4.56 -37.64
CA ALA A 16 3.40 5.04 -38.88
C ALA A 16 2.38 3.99 -39.41
N ILE A 17 1.15 4.25 -39.86
CA ILE A 17 0.32 5.43 -40.14
C ILE A 17 -1.13 4.89 -40.07
N GLY A 18 -2.05 5.67 -39.51
CA GLY A 18 -3.49 5.41 -39.63
C GLY A 18 -4.26 6.70 -39.39
N ARG A 19 -4.80 7.30 -40.46
CA ARG A 19 -5.75 8.41 -40.35
C ARG A 19 -7.02 7.88 -39.70
N VAL A 20 -7.37 8.42 -38.54
CA VAL A 20 -8.73 8.38 -38.00
C VAL A 20 -9.18 9.81 -37.77
N LEU A 21 -10.36 10.11 -38.30
CA LEU A 21 -11.04 11.39 -38.22
C LEU A 21 -11.22 11.85 -36.76
N GLY A 22 -11.05 13.15 -36.54
CA GLY A 22 -11.71 13.95 -35.51
C GLY A 22 -11.84 13.34 -34.11
N ALA A 23 -10.77 13.40 -33.32
CA ALA A 23 -10.89 13.29 -31.87
C ALA A 23 -11.12 14.69 -31.27
N ALA A 24 -12.31 14.92 -30.70
CA ALA A 24 -12.52 16.03 -29.78
C ALA A 24 -11.46 15.98 -28.65
N PRO A 25 -11.00 17.13 -28.12
CA PRO A 25 -10.06 17.11 -27.00
C PRO A 25 -10.72 16.42 -25.81
N LEU A 26 -10.20 15.27 -25.42
CA LEU A 26 -10.47 14.66 -24.12
C LEU A 26 -10.05 15.69 -23.06
N ARG A 27 -11.03 16.36 -22.46
CA ARG A 27 -10.83 17.19 -21.26
C ARG A 27 -10.26 16.28 -20.19
N ALA A 28 -9.04 16.58 -19.75
CA ALA A 28 -8.27 15.79 -18.81
C ALA A 28 -8.71 15.98 -17.33
N ASP A 29 -9.94 16.45 -17.07
CA ASP A 29 -10.31 16.99 -15.75
C ASP A 29 -11.56 16.35 -15.12
N ASP A 30 -12.13 15.30 -15.73
CA ASP A 30 -13.33 14.62 -15.22
C ASP A 30 -13.03 13.19 -14.72
N SER A 31 -11.86 12.97 -14.11
CA SER A 31 -11.71 11.77 -13.27
C SER A 31 -12.47 12.04 -11.98
N PRO A 32 -13.57 11.32 -11.68
CA PRO A 32 -14.26 11.51 -10.42
C PRO A 32 -13.25 11.27 -9.31
N GLU A 33 -12.92 12.32 -8.56
CA GLU A 33 -12.23 12.17 -7.29
C GLU A 33 -13.16 11.30 -6.47
N LEU A 34 -12.84 10.00 -6.38
CA LEU A 34 -13.54 9.06 -5.53
C LEU A 34 -13.57 9.70 -4.15
N GLU A 35 -14.75 10.20 -3.76
CA GLU A 35 -14.95 10.85 -2.46
C GLU A 35 -14.41 9.89 -1.42
N ARG A 36 -13.30 10.29 -0.79
CA ARG A 36 -12.69 9.48 0.26
C ARG A 36 -13.70 9.56 1.41
N PRO A 37 -14.22 8.42 1.89
CA PRO A 37 -15.15 8.45 3.01
C PRO A 37 -14.47 9.24 4.14
N ASP A 38 -15.24 10.18 4.68
CA ASP A 38 -14.79 10.96 5.81
C ASP A 38 -14.47 10.02 6.98
N LEU A 39 -13.43 10.35 7.74
CA LEU A 39 -12.97 9.54 8.87
C LEU A 39 -14.09 9.12 9.84
N PRO A 40 -15.14 9.93 10.12
CA PRO A 40 -16.27 9.52 10.94
C PRO A 40 -17.03 8.30 10.39
N THR A 41 -17.25 8.23 9.07
CA THR A 41 -17.99 7.12 8.44
C THR A 41 -17.23 5.80 8.48
N LEU A 42 -15.90 5.83 8.45
CA LEU A 42 -15.07 4.62 8.61
C LEU A 42 -15.11 4.08 10.04
N ILE A 43 -15.19 4.95 11.05
CA ILE A 43 -15.29 4.56 12.46
C ILE A 43 -16.67 3.95 12.75
N ALA A 44 -17.74 4.51 12.18
CA ALA A 44 -19.10 3.98 12.34
C ALA A 44 -19.27 2.54 11.80
N ASN A 45 -18.53 2.16 10.74
CA ASN A 45 -18.56 0.81 10.19
C ASN A 45 -17.62 -0.18 10.92
N ALA A 46 -16.79 0.30 11.85
CA ALA A 46 -15.90 -0.54 12.66
C ALA A 46 -16.55 -1.01 13.97
N GLU A 47 -17.77 -0.53 14.28
CA GLU A 47 -18.52 -0.99 15.45
C GLU A 47 -18.73 -2.51 15.38
N GLY A 48 -18.02 -3.24 16.26
CA GLY A 48 -18.11 -4.70 16.39
C GLY A 48 -16.89 -5.49 15.88
N ILE A 49 -15.91 -4.86 15.22
CA ILE A 49 -14.65 -5.53 14.87
C ILE A 49 -13.61 -5.19 15.94
N SER A 50 -13.40 -6.10 16.90
CA SER A 50 -12.28 -5.98 17.82
C SER A 50 -10.97 -6.17 17.05
N PRO A 51 -9.97 -5.29 17.23
CA PRO A 51 -8.63 -5.50 16.70
C PRO A 51 -7.83 -6.50 17.54
N ASP A 52 -8.36 -6.99 18.65
CA ASP A 52 -7.61 -7.78 19.61
C ASP A 52 -7.46 -9.23 19.14
N GLY A 53 -6.20 -9.68 19.11
CA GLY A 53 -5.84 -11.03 18.70
C GLY A 53 -5.77 -11.22 17.19
N ARG A 54 -4.95 -12.18 16.79
CA ARG A 54 -4.77 -12.54 15.38
C ARG A 54 -6.06 -13.09 14.77
N PRO A 55 -6.52 -12.60 13.60
CA PRO A 55 -7.70 -13.14 12.93
C PRO A 55 -7.55 -14.62 12.56
N ASN A 56 -8.57 -15.44 12.84
CA ASN A 56 -8.55 -16.89 12.60
C ASN A 56 -8.42 -17.27 11.11
N ASN A 57 -8.88 -16.41 10.21
CA ASN A 57 -8.80 -16.60 8.77
C ASN A 57 -7.51 -16.04 8.15
N TYR A 58 -6.55 -15.59 8.96
CA TYR A 58 -5.25 -15.14 8.45
C TYR A 58 -4.28 -16.30 8.23
N GLY A 59 -4.02 -16.59 6.96
CA GLY A 59 -3.05 -17.58 6.49
C GLY A 59 -2.31 -17.17 5.21
N ILE A 60 -1.21 -17.88 4.91
CA ILE A 60 -0.49 -17.74 3.64
C ILE A 60 -1.32 -18.38 2.53
N GLY A 61 -1.49 -17.67 1.41
CA GLY A 61 -2.23 -18.18 0.25
C GLY A 61 -3.71 -17.82 0.25
N GLU A 62 -4.17 -17.10 1.27
CA GLU A 62 -5.52 -16.54 1.35
C GLU A 62 -5.77 -15.48 0.26
N PRO A 63 -7.04 -15.13 -0.02
CA PRO A 63 -7.38 -14.08 -0.98
C PRO A 63 -6.69 -12.76 -0.66
N ALA A 64 -6.30 -12.03 -1.71
CA ALA A 64 -5.51 -10.81 -1.60
C ALA A 64 -6.18 -9.77 -0.67
N ARG A 65 -5.58 -9.54 0.50
CA ARG A 65 -6.05 -8.56 1.49
C ARG A 65 -4.97 -8.25 2.52
N TYR A 66 -5.26 -7.29 3.40
CA TYR A 66 -4.51 -7.08 4.63
C TYR A 66 -5.28 -7.50 5.86
N TYR A 67 -4.54 -7.84 6.89
CA TYR A 67 -5.02 -8.03 8.25
C TYR A 67 -4.33 -7.00 9.13
N VAL A 68 -5.11 -6.43 10.05
CA VAL A 68 -4.64 -5.54 11.09
C VAL A 68 -5.16 -6.09 12.40
N TRP A 69 -4.28 -6.25 13.38
CA TRP A 69 -4.65 -6.66 14.73
C TRP A 69 -3.64 -6.16 15.76
N HIS A 70 -4.00 -6.27 17.03
CA HIS A 70 -3.18 -5.94 18.18
C HIS A 70 -3.14 -7.13 19.14
N ASP A 71 -1.97 -7.45 19.68
CA ASP A 71 -1.83 -8.45 20.73
C ASP A 71 -0.74 -8.02 21.74
N ASN A 72 -0.25 -8.96 22.57
CA ASN A 72 0.76 -8.65 23.59
C ASN A 72 2.13 -8.26 22.99
N GLN A 73 2.34 -8.41 21.68
CA GLN A 73 3.53 -8.00 20.95
C GLN A 73 3.39 -6.65 20.25
N GLY A 74 2.22 -6.01 20.33
CA GLY A 74 1.95 -4.71 19.72
C GLY A 74 0.99 -4.80 18.54
N TRP A 75 1.08 -3.83 17.63
CA TRP A 75 0.22 -3.78 16.45
C TRP A 75 0.87 -4.48 15.27
N HIS A 76 0.07 -5.22 14.51
CA HIS A 76 0.51 -5.99 13.37
C HIS A 76 -0.27 -5.60 12.13
N VAL A 77 0.44 -5.39 11.03
CA VAL A 77 -0.13 -5.33 9.69
C VAL A 77 0.48 -6.47 8.89
N ARG A 78 -0.35 -7.28 8.25
CA ARG A 78 0.10 -8.34 7.34
C ARG A 78 -0.69 -8.32 6.06
N SER A 79 -0.01 -8.57 4.96
CA SER A 79 -0.59 -8.86 3.67
C SER A 79 -0.51 -10.35 3.37
N THR A 80 -1.47 -10.84 2.58
CA THR A 80 -1.45 -12.19 2.03
C THR A 80 -1.93 -12.13 0.59
N ALA A 81 -1.48 -13.07 -0.22
CA ALA A 81 -1.86 -13.19 -1.62
C ALA A 81 -2.09 -14.66 -1.98
N PRO A 82 -2.98 -14.96 -2.95
CA PRO A 82 -3.15 -16.31 -3.45
C PRO A 82 -1.82 -16.91 -3.94
N LYS A 83 -1.65 -18.22 -3.75
CA LYS A 83 -0.45 -18.93 -4.19
C LYS A 83 -0.22 -18.73 -5.69
N GLY A 84 1.04 -18.53 -6.08
CA GLY A 84 1.44 -18.31 -7.47
C GLY A 84 1.09 -16.93 -8.05
N ARG A 85 0.55 -16.00 -7.25
CA ARG A 85 0.23 -14.64 -7.69
C ARG A 85 1.05 -13.61 -6.91
N LEU A 86 1.72 -12.71 -7.63
CA LEU A 86 2.36 -11.54 -7.07
C LEU A 86 1.37 -10.39 -7.04
N ILE A 87 1.04 -9.91 -5.84
CA ILE A 87 0.07 -8.84 -5.65
C ILE A 87 0.75 -7.63 -5.04
N GLY A 88 0.48 -6.47 -5.64
CA GLY A 88 0.93 -5.18 -5.17
C GLY A 88 0.00 -4.61 -4.11
N PHE A 89 0.59 -4.23 -3.00
CA PHE A 89 -0.09 -3.72 -1.83
C PHE A 89 0.48 -2.33 -1.51
N ARG A 90 -0.37 -1.33 -1.29
CA ARG A 90 0.00 0.00 -0.79
C ARG A 90 -0.96 0.49 0.28
N GLY A 91 -0.46 1.28 1.23
CA GLY A 91 -1.30 1.87 2.27
C GLY A 91 -0.54 2.78 3.22
N ALA A 92 -1.25 3.29 4.23
CA ALA A 92 -0.69 4.07 5.31
C ALA A 92 -1.41 3.77 6.63
N VAL A 93 -0.67 3.72 7.74
CA VAL A 93 -1.19 3.70 9.11
C VAL A 93 -0.97 5.07 9.71
N ARG A 94 -2.04 5.68 10.24
CA ARG A 94 -2.01 7.01 10.86
C ARG A 94 -2.36 6.90 12.33
N LEU A 95 -1.60 7.58 13.16
CA LEU A 95 -1.85 7.68 14.60
C LEU A 95 -2.57 8.98 14.92
N HIS A 96 -3.58 8.88 15.77
CA HIS A 96 -4.28 10.03 16.34
C HIS A 96 -3.75 10.25 17.77
N ASN A 97 -3.23 11.44 18.05
CA ASN A 97 -2.66 11.81 19.36
C ASN A 97 -1.58 10.85 19.90
N ALA A 98 -0.84 10.19 19.01
CA ALA A 98 0.23 9.25 19.37
C ALA A 98 1.40 9.28 18.36
N LYS A 99 2.51 8.62 18.69
CA LYS A 99 3.70 8.51 17.83
C LYS A 99 4.20 7.07 17.75
N PHE A 100 4.71 6.66 16.59
CA PHE A 100 5.39 5.39 16.43
C PHE A 100 6.72 5.42 17.19
N LEU A 101 6.95 4.46 18.10
CA LEU A 101 8.24 4.33 18.79
C LEU A 101 9.25 3.53 17.96
N ALA A 102 8.78 2.45 17.35
CA ALA A 102 9.53 1.64 16.41
C ALA A 102 8.61 1.19 15.27
N VAL A 103 9.22 0.81 14.14
CA VAL A 103 8.53 0.12 13.06
C VAL A 103 9.45 -1.00 12.58
N ARG A 104 9.02 -2.24 12.74
CA ARG A 104 9.76 -3.42 12.29
C ARG A 104 9.15 -3.92 11.00
N GLN A 105 9.94 -3.98 9.94
CA GLN A 105 9.56 -4.57 8.66
C GLN A 105 9.59 -6.09 8.72
N ILE A 106 8.58 -6.74 8.13
CA ILE A 106 8.43 -8.20 8.11
C ILE A 106 8.30 -8.67 6.67
N GLY A 107 9.13 -9.61 6.25
CA GLY A 107 9.07 -10.23 4.91
C GLY A 107 9.69 -9.39 3.78
N PHE A 108 10.07 -8.14 4.05
CA PHE A 108 10.53 -7.16 3.06
C PHE A 108 11.64 -7.68 2.14
N ASP A 109 11.39 -7.60 0.83
CA ASP A 109 12.44 -7.58 -0.18
C ASP A 109 12.95 -6.15 -0.37
N LYS A 110 14.20 -5.92 0.02
CA LYS A 110 14.90 -4.61 -0.06
C LYS A 110 14.91 -3.99 -1.47
N ARG A 111 14.64 -4.77 -2.52
CA ARG A 111 14.64 -4.27 -3.90
C ARG A 111 13.30 -3.71 -4.36
N SER A 112 12.21 -4.13 -3.75
CA SER A 112 10.86 -3.87 -4.29
C SER A 112 9.84 -3.40 -3.26
N ASP A 113 10.08 -3.69 -1.99
CA ASP A 113 9.24 -3.24 -0.89
C ASP A 113 9.73 -1.91 -0.32
N PHE A 114 8.79 -1.06 0.04
CA PHE A 114 9.05 0.25 0.62
C PHE A 114 8.25 0.40 1.91
N GLY A 115 8.91 0.93 2.94
CA GLY A 115 8.31 1.20 4.22
C GLY A 115 9.03 2.36 4.87
N GLY A 116 8.29 3.35 5.33
CA GLY A 116 8.86 4.54 5.96
C GLY A 116 7.87 5.23 6.88
N VAL A 117 8.41 5.92 7.87
CA VAL A 117 7.65 6.74 8.81
C VAL A 117 7.93 8.20 8.47
N ASN A 118 6.90 9.05 8.52
CA ASN A 118 7.09 10.49 8.35
C ASN A 118 7.92 11.11 9.48
N GLU A 119 8.45 12.31 9.28
CA GLU A 119 9.28 13.00 10.28
C GLU A 119 8.58 13.20 11.63
N ALA A 120 7.27 13.51 11.60
CA ALA A 120 6.45 13.67 12.81
C ALA A 120 6.20 12.35 13.57
N ARG A 121 6.52 11.20 12.97
CA ARG A 121 6.27 9.85 13.49
C ARG A 121 4.80 9.54 13.75
N THR A 122 3.92 10.13 12.96
CA THR A 122 2.46 9.96 13.03
C THR A 122 1.87 9.18 11.85
N GLU A 123 2.65 8.95 10.79
CA GLU A 123 2.20 8.21 9.61
C GLU A 123 3.28 7.23 9.14
N ALA A 124 2.94 5.95 9.04
CA ALA A 124 3.76 4.91 8.43
C ALA A 124 3.19 4.54 7.06
N ARG A 125 3.95 4.76 5.98
CA ARG A 125 3.56 4.42 4.60
C ARG A 125 4.23 3.15 4.14
N PHE A 126 3.54 2.42 3.29
CA PHE A 126 4.07 1.16 2.80
C PHE A 126 3.66 0.79 1.38
N LYS A 127 4.51 -0.04 0.79
CA LYS A 127 4.29 -0.76 -0.45
C LYS A 127 4.92 -2.15 -0.35
N PHE A 128 4.14 -3.20 -0.60
CA PHE A 128 4.63 -4.59 -0.65
C PHE A 128 4.36 -5.23 -2.01
N LEU A 129 5.21 -6.17 -2.39
CA LEU A 129 4.95 -7.18 -3.41
C LEU A 129 4.93 -8.57 -2.78
N THR A 130 3.72 -9.10 -2.58
CA THR A 130 3.53 -10.33 -1.81
C THR A 130 3.13 -11.48 -2.72
N ALA A 131 3.85 -12.61 -2.58
CA ALA A 131 3.56 -13.89 -3.23
C ALA A 131 4.07 -15.05 -2.37
N ASN A 132 3.23 -16.06 -2.10
CA ASN A 132 3.61 -17.30 -1.38
C ASN A 132 4.20 -17.10 0.04
N LYS A 133 4.09 -15.89 0.61
CA LYS A 133 4.54 -15.50 1.95
C LYS A 133 3.61 -14.43 2.51
N PHE A 134 3.93 -13.91 3.69
CA PHE A 134 3.36 -12.68 4.22
C PHE A 134 4.41 -11.57 4.23
N ASP A 135 3.98 -10.34 3.97
CA ASP A 135 4.76 -9.12 4.16
C ASP A 135 3.99 -8.15 5.06
N GLY A 136 4.69 -7.29 5.79
CA GLY A 136 4.02 -6.41 6.74
C GLY A 136 4.93 -5.63 7.67
N PHE A 137 4.35 -5.13 8.76
CA PHE A 137 5.08 -4.47 9.84
C PHE A 137 4.54 -4.81 11.21
N ASP A 138 5.40 -4.60 12.20
CA ASP A 138 5.03 -4.51 13.61
C ASP A 138 5.36 -3.12 14.16
N PHE A 139 4.55 -2.66 15.10
CA PHE A 139 4.71 -1.39 15.83
C PHE A 139 4.87 -1.62 17.32
#